data_AF-A0AA50E0X8-F1
#
_entry.id   AF-A0AA50E0X8-F1
#
_cell.length_a   1.000
_cell.length_b   1.000
_cell.length_c   1.000
_cell.angle_alpha   90.00
_cell.angle_beta   90.00
_cell.angle_gamma   90.00
#
_symmetry.space_group_name_H-M   'P 1'
#
loop_
_entity.id
_entity.type
_entity.pdbx_description
1 polymer ?
#
loop_
_entity_poly.entity_id
_entity_poly.type
_entity_poly.pdbx_seq_one_letter_code
_entity_poly.pdbx_strand_id
1 'polypeptide(L)' 'MVKQRSGGRLFFFDCRIITTDAQIVNGLIYYPHPETKPEHFQPPDILEFIGAFIPNLYYDDQVTIEIDFNQIEIF' A
#
# COMPACT_ATOMS: atom_id res chain seq x y z
N MET A 1 -5.63 10.62 8.11
CA MET A 1 -5.86 9.50 9.02
C MET A 1 -6.24 8.27 8.21
N VAL A 2 -5.37 7.25 8.15
CA VAL A 2 -5.65 5.99 7.43
C VAL A 2 -6.77 5.24 8.14
N LYS A 3 -7.80 4.82 7.40
CA LYS A 3 -9.00 4.20 7.95
C LYS A 3 -8.65 2.87 8.64
N GLN A 4 -8.69 2.89 9.97
CA GLN A 4 -8.36 1.76 10.83
C GLN A 4 -9.29 0.56 10.54
N ARG A 5 -8.75 -0.56 10.07
CA ARG A 5 -9.44 -1.86 10.12
C ARG A 5 -8.78 -2.71 11.20
N SER A 6 -9.47 -2.83 12.33
CA SER A 6 -9.24 -3.74 13.48
C SER A 6 -8.05 -3.44 14.43
N GLY A 7 -8.37 -3.04 15.66
CA GLY A 7 -7.82 -3.54 16.94
C GLY A 7 -6.32 -3.44 17.26
N GLY A 8 -5.45 -3.00 16.35
CA GLY A 8 -3.99 -2.93 16.54
C GLY A 8 -3.36 -1.67 15.93
N ARG A 9 -2.10 -1.39 16.27
CA ARG A 9 -1.35 -0.18 15.87
C ARG A 9 -0.84 -0.20 14.41
N LEU A 10 -1.58 -0.86 13.51
CA LEU A 10 -1.23 -1.05 12.10
C LEU A 10 -2.25 -0.33 11.24
N PHE A 11 -1.79 0.42 10.25
CA PHE A 11 -2.65 1.19 9.35
C PHE A 11 -2.64 0.59 7.96
N PHE A 12 -3.83 0.41 7.39
CA PHE A 12 -4.03 -0.12 6.05
C PHE A 12 -5.08 0.71 5.33
N PHE A 13 -4.90 0.93 4.04
CA PHE A 13 -5.92 1.52 3.16
C PHE A 13 -6.13 0.66 1.92
N ASP A 14 -7.36 0.65 1.42
CA ASP A 14 -7.76 -0.05 0.21
C ASP A 14 -7.11 0.61 -1.02
N CYS A 15 -6.61 -0.21 -1.94
CA CYS A 15 -6.03 0.25 -3.20
C CYS A 15 -6.29 -0.74 -4.34
N ARG A 16 -6.06 -0.28 -5.57
CA ARG A 16 -5.96 -1.12 -6.77
C ARG A 16 -4.62 -0.89 -7.44
N ILE A 17 -3.94 -1.97 -7.80
CA ILE A 17 -2.77 -1.94 -8.67
C ILE A 17 -3.23 -2.17 -10.09
N ILE A 18 -2.84 -1.29 -11.01
CA ILE A 18 -3.04 -1.42 -12.45
C ILE A 18 -1.67 -1.57 -13.08
N THR A 19 -1.42 -2.73 -13.68
CA THR A 19 -0.18 -3.04 -14.40
C THR A 19 -0.20 -2.46 -15.82
N THR A 20 0.96 -2.42 -16.48
CA THR A 20 1.09 -1.95 -17.88
C THR A 20 0.31 -2.80 -18.88
N ASP A 21 0.07 -4.08 -18.58
CA ASP A 21 -0.78 -4.99 -19.35
C ASP A 21 -2.27 -4.93 -18.93
N ALA A 22 -2.66 -3.89 -18.18
CA ALA A 22 -4.01 -3.59 -17.74
C ALA A 22 -4.65 -4.65 -16.83
N GLN A 23 -3.85 -5.48 -16.13
CA GLN A 23 -4.37 -6.28 -15.03
C GLN A 23 -4.69 -5.39 -13.84
N ILE A 24 -5.82 -5.65 -13.18
CA ILE A 24 -6.27 -4.90 -12.02
C ILE A 24 -6.30 -5.84 -10.81
N VAL A 25 -5.54 -5.49 -9.77
CA VAL A 25 -5.44 -6.30 -8.55
C VAL A 25 -5.84 -5.45 -7.35
N ASN A 26 -6.89 -5.87 -6.66
CA ASN A 26 -7.32 -5.23 -5.42
C ASN A 26 -6.38 -5.66 -4.27
N GLY A 27 -6.09 -4.74 -3.37
CA GLY A 27 -5.31 -5.04 -2.18
C GLY A 27 -5.31 -3.91 -1.17
N LEU A 28 -4.34 -3.98 -0.27
CA LEU A 28 -4.12 -2.99 0.77
C LEU A 28 -2.71 -2.45 0.63
N ILE A 29 -2.52 -1.15 0.88
CA ILE A 29 -1.21 -0.64 1.22
C ILE A 29 -1.07 -0.66 2.74
N TYR A 30 0.05 -1.16 3.22
CA TYR A 30 0.43 -1.11 4.63
C TYR A 30 1.24 0.14 4.92
N TYR A 31 0.80 0.90 5.92
CA TYR A 31 1.51 2.05 6.44
C TYR A 31 1.96 1.76 7.89
N PRO A 32 3.28 1.58 8.13
CA PRO A 32 3.77 1.32 9.47
C PRO A 32 3.62 2.57 10.34
N HIS A 33 3.13 2.40 11.58
CA HIS A 33 3.16 3.49 12.54
C HIS A 33 4.60 3.71 13.02
N PRO A 34 5.18 4.92 12.89
CA PRO A 34 6.58 5.18 13.23
C PRO A 34 6.98 4.72 14.64
N GLU A 35 6.08 4.87 15.61
CA GLU A 35 6.35 4.54 17.01
C GLU A 35 6.36 3.03 17.32
N THR A 36 5.87 2.18 16.41
CA THR A 36 5.73 0.73 16.69
C THR A 36 6.80 -0.13 16.06
N LYS A 37 7.68 0.47 15.26
CA LYS A 37 8.77 -0.19 14.55
C LYS A 37 10.05 0.65 14.52
N PRO A 38 10.64 0.97 15.70
CA PRO A 38 11.85 1.81 15.78
C PRO A 38 13.07 1.21 15.06
N GLU A 39 13.10 -0.12 14.88
CA GLU A 39 14.19 -0.84 14.20
C GLU A 39 13.88 -1.17 12.72
N HIS A 40 12.67 -0.90 12.24
CA HIS A 40 12.29 -1.13 10.83
C HIS A 40 11.95 0.19 10.17
N PHE A 41 12.99 0.93 9.81
CA PHE A 41 12.87 2.15 9.03
C PHE A 41 12.66 1.80 7.55
N GLN A 42 11.45 2.02 7.06
CA GLN A 42 11.15 1.99 5.65
C GLN A 42 11.40 3.40 5.08
N PRO A 43 12.16 3.54 3.99
CA PRO A 43 12.26 4.80 3.26
C PRO A 43 10.86 5.35 2.90
N PRO A 44 10.64 6.67 2.99
CA PRO A 44 9.31 7.27 2.80
C PRO A 44 8.77 7.13 1.37
N ASP A 45 9.62 6.74 0.42
CA ASP A 45 9.32 6.50 -0.99
C ASP A 45 9.01 5.04 -1.32
N ILE A 46 9.04 4.13 -0.33
CA ILE A 46 8.66 2.73 -0.50
C ILE A 46 7.30 2.50 0.13
N LEU A 47 6.40 1.83 -0.60
CA LEU A 47 5.11 1.37 -0.11
C LEU A 47 5.05 -0.16 -0.09
N GLU A 48 4.45 -0.74 0.95
CA GLU A 48 4.19 -2.18 1.04
C GLU A 48 2.77 -2.49 0.55
N PHE A 49 2.64 -3.28 -0.52
CA PHE A 49 1.36 -3.77 -1.03
C PHE A 49 1.07 -5.20 -0.54
N ILE A 50 -0.18 -5.43 -0.11
CA ILE A 50 -0.68 -6.74 0.33
C ILE A 50 -1.90 -7.08 -0.53
N GLY A 51 -1.77 -8.11 -1.36
CA GLY A 51 -2.83 -8.55 -2.26
C GLY A 51 -2.56 -9.93 -2.86
N ALA A 52 -3.34 -10.28 -3.88
CA ALA A 52 -3.10 -11.50 -4.65
C ALA A 52 -1.78 -11.40 -5.44
N PHE A 53 -1.20 -12.56 -5.78
CA PHE A 53 -0.01 -12.63 -6.62
C PHE A 53 -0.27 -12.02 -8.00
N ILE A 54 0.63 -11.14 -8.45
CA ILE A 54 0.58 -10.49 -9.76
C ILE A 54 1.56 -11.23 -10.69
N PRO A 55 1.08 -12.03 -11.65
CA PRO A 55 1.97 -12.73 -12.56
C PRO A 55 2.68 -11.74 -13.49
N ASN A 56 3.92 -12.04 -13.87
CA ASN A 56 4.73 -11.26 -14.81
C ASN A 56 5.01 -9.80 -14.39
N LEU A 57 4.99 -9.51 -13.08
CA LEU A 57 5.47 -8.25 -12.54
C LEU A 57 6.94 -8.41 -12.11
N TYR A 58 7.81 -7.57 -12.65
CA TYR A 58 9.25 -7.61 -12.44
C TYR A 58 9.77 -6.32 -11.79
N TYR A 59 11.04 -6.35 -11.36
CA TYR A 59 11.71 -5.13 -10.92
C TYR A 59 11.74 -4.10 -12.05
N ASP A 60 11.66 -2.82 -11.67
CA ASP A 60 11.58 -1.65 -12.56
C ASP A 60 10.30 -1.52 -13.40
N ASP A 61 9.35 -2.46 -13.30
CA ASP A 61 8.03 -2.27 -13.89
C ASP A 61 7.30 -1.10 -13.24
N GLN A 62 6.62 -0.32 -14.08
CA GLN A 62 5.75 0.74 -13.62
C GLN A 62 4.34 0.18 -13.38
N VAL A 63 3.71 0.63 -12.31
CA VAL A 63 2.31 0.35 -12.01
C VAL A 63 1.60 1.64 -11.64
N THR A 64 0.30 1.70 -11.89
CA THR A 64 -0.56 2.75 -11.35
C THR A 64 -1.21 2.24 -10.08
N ILE A 65 -1.12 3.03 -9.01
CA ILE A 65 -1.84 2.77 -7.76
C ILE A 65 -3.05 3.69 -7.74
N GLU A 66 -4.24 3.10 -7.68
CA GLU A 66 -5.47 3.84 -7.42
C GLU A 66 -5.88 3.67 -5.98
N ILE A 67 -6.26 4.77 -5.36
CA ILE A 67 -6.65 4.86 -3.96
C ILE A 67 -7.95 5.66 -3.84
N ASP A 68 -8.72 5.38 -2.79
CA ASP A 68 -9.79 6.27 -2.35
C ASP A 68 -9.18 7.36 -1.46
N PHE A 69 -9.14 8.60 -1.96
CA PHE A 69 -8.59 9.74 -1.22
C PHE A 69 -9.29 10.00 0.11
N ASN A 70 -10.53 9.54 0.31
CA ASN A 70 -11.20 9.66 1.61
C ASN A 70 -10.57 8.76 2.70
N GLN A 71 -9.66 7.86 2.32
CA GLN A 71 -8.94 6.99 3.23
C GLN A 71 -7.58 7.55 3.67
N ILE A 72 -7.09 8.63 3.05
CA ILE A 72 -5.75 9.17 3.27
C ILE A 72 -5.84 10.67 3.53
N GLU A 73 -5.10 11.17 4.53
CA GLU A 73 -4.82 12.61 4.64
C GLU A 73 -3.35 12.79 4.29
N ILE A 74 -3.08 13.57 3.25
CA ILE A 74 -1.74 13.99 2.85
C ILE A 74 -1.57 15.39 3.42
N PHE A 75 -0.60 15.57 4.31
CA PHE A 75 -0.25 16.86 4.91
C PHE A 75 1.06 17.38 4.33
#